data_AF-A0A2D9A1S0-F1
#
_entry.id   AF-A0A2D9A1S0-F1
#
_cell.length_a   1.000
_cell.length_b   1.000
_cell.length_c   1.000
_cell.angle_alpha   90.00
_cell.angle_beta   90.00
_cell.angle_gamma   90.00
#
_symmetry.space_group_name_H-M   'P 1'
#
loop_
_entity.id
_entity.type
_entity.pdbx_description
1 polymer ?
#
loop_
_entity_poly.entity_id
_entity_poly.type
_entity_poly.pdbx_seq_one_letter_code
_entity_poly.pdbx_strand_id
1 'polypeptide(L)' 'DVDYMIENVWIVGDPSECAEKIHQTYEETGGFGTLLNTTQDPDDHTLVQRSQRLLMEQVGPKVEGLT' A
#
# COMPACT_ATOMS: atom_id res chain seq x y z
N ASP A 1 -13.99 6.96 -11.77
CA ASP A 1 -13.16 6.40 -12.84
C ASP A 1 -12.09 5.56 -12.18
N VAL A 2 -11.91 4.30 -12.60
CA VAL A 2 -10.96 3.38 -11.93
C VAL A 2 -9.53 3.90 -12.08
N ASP A 3 -9.23 4.48 -13.23
CA ASP A 3 -7.92 5.06 -13.54
C ASP A 3 -7.61 6.20 -12.57
N TYR A 4 -8.57 7.11 -12.34
CA TYR A 4 -8.40 8.19 -11.37
C TYR A 4 -8.09 7.68 -9.95
N MET A 5 -8.78 6.61 -9.52
CA MET A 5 -8.55 6.03 -8.19
C MET A 5 -7.14 5.43 -8.08
N ILE A 6 -6.69 4.70 -9.10
CA ILE A 6 -5.35 4.11 -9.16
C ILE A 6 -4.27 5.19 -9.15
N GLU A 7 -4.50 6.28 -9.91
CA GLU A 7 -3.53 7.36 -10.07
C GLU A 7 -3.42 8.25 -8.83
N ASN A 8 -4.53 8.54 -8.14
CA ASN A 8 -4.59 9.63 -7.17
C ASN A 8 -4.96 9.22 -5.75
N VAL A 9 -5.58 8.05 -5.54
CA VAL A 9 -6.17 7.70 -4.24
C VAL A 9 -5.60 6.41 -3.67
N TRP A 10 -5.47 5.36 -4.48
CA TRP A 10 -5.02 4.07 -4.01
C TRP A 10 -3.51 3.93 -4.03
N ILE A 11 -3.01 3.17 -3.05
CA ILE A 11 -1.62 2.74 -2.99
C ILE A 11 -1.49 1.50 -3.89
N VAL A 12 -1.27 1.75 -5.18
CA VAL A 12 -1.06 0.74 -6.22
C VAL A 12 0.25 1.02 -6.92
N GLY A 13 1.07 -0.02 -7.10
CA GLY A 13 2.38 0.06 -7.73
C GLY A 13 3.27 -1.13 -7.38
N ASP A 14 4.56 -1.01 -7.70
CA ASP A 14 5.58 -1.92 -7.17
C ASP A 14 5.87 -1.66 -5.67
N PRO A 15 6.67 -2.51 -4.98
CA PRO A 15 6.94 -2.32 -3.55
C PRO A 15 7.61 -0.99 -3.18
N SER A 16 8.42 -0.40 -4.05
CA SER A 16 9.07 0.89 -3.79
C SER A 16 8.09 2.04 -4.01
N GLU A 17 7.29 1.99 -5.06
CA GLU A 17 6.21 2.96 -5.31
C GLU A 17 5.17 2.95 -4.19
N CYS A 18 4.79 1.76 -3.70
CA CYS A 18 3.88 1.62 -2.58
C CYS A 18 4.46 2.23 -1.30
N ALA A 19 5.75 2.01 -1.02
CA ALA A 19 6.41 2.61 0.14
C ALA A 19 6.42 4.15 0.06
N GLU A 20 6.73 4.71 -1.11
CA GLU A 20 6.74 6.15 -1.33
C GLU A 20 5.34 6.77 -1.11
N LYS A 21 4.29 6.15 -1.68
CA LYS A 21 2.91 6.60 -1.47
C LYS A 21 2.49 6.54 0.00
N ILE A 22 2.96 5.56 0.76
CA ILE A 22 2.73 5.46 2.22
C ILE A 22 3.45 6.60 2.96
N HIS A 23 4.73 6.86 2.64
CA HIS A 23 5.50 7.99 3.19
C HIS A 23 4.80 9.32 2.92
N GLN A 24 4.42 9.58 1.67
CA GLN A 24 3.70 10.79 1.29
C GLN A 24 2.39 10.94 2.07
N THR A 25 1.58 9.87 2.13
CA THR A 25 0.32 9.89 2.90
C THR A 25 0.57 10.16 4.38
N TYR A 26 1.64 9.61 4.95
CA TYR A 26 2.03 9.83 6.34
C TYR A 26 2.37 11.30 6.58
N GLU A 27 3.19 11.91 5.72
CA GLU A 27 3.56 13.32 5.84
C GLU A 27 2.36 14.26 5.66
N GLU A 28 1.52 14.01 4.65
CA GLU A 28 0.34 14.85 4.34
C GLU A 28 -0.72 14.83 5.43
N THR A 29 -0.83 13.73 6.17
CA THR A 29 -1.84 13.56 7.24
C THR A 29 -1.32 13.95 8.63
N GLY A 30 -0.01 14.21 8.77
CA GLY A 30 0.64 14.40 10.06
C GLY A 30 0.90 13.09 10.82
N GLY A 31 0.79 11.95 10.15
CA GLY A 31 1.15 10.62 10.63
C GLY A 31 -0.03 9.73 11.04
N PHE A 32 0.24 8.42 11.09
CA PHE A 32 -0.68 7.39 11.58
C PHE A 32 0.07 6.21 12.20
N GLY A 33 -0.49 5.58 13.23
CA GLY A 33 0.16 4.46 13.91
C GLY A 33 -0.04 3.09 13.23
N THR A 34 -0.98 2.97 12.28
CA THR A 34 -1.29 1.70 11.62
C THR A 34 -1.87 1.94 10.24
N LEU A 35 -1.34 1.24 9.23
CA LEU A 35 -1.92 1.15 7.90
C LEU A 35 -2.82 -0.09 7.82
N LEU A 36 -4.14 0.11 7.67
CA LEU A 36 -5.09 -0.99 7.49
C LEU A 36 -5.26 -1.30 6.00
N ASN A 37 -4.81 -2.47 5.57
CA ASN A 37 -5.00 -2.95 4.19
C ASN A 37 -6.40 -3.55 4.00
N THR A 38 -7.13 -3.11 2.97
CA THR A 38 -8.43 -3.67 2.58
C THR A 38 -8.30 -4.53 1.33
N THR A 39 -8.82 -5.75 1.38
CA THR A 39 -8.79 -6.69 0.25
C THR A 39 -10.12 -6.75 -0.48
N GLN A 40 -10.07 -7.03 -1.78
CA GLN A 40 -11.23 -7.43 -2.58
C GLN A 40 -11.30 -8.95 -2.70
N ASP A 41 -12.41 -9.47 -3.22
CA ASP A 41 -12.60 -10.89 -3.54
C ASP A 41 -12.37 -11.11 -5.05
N PRO A 42 -11.13 -11.32 -5.52
CA PRO A 42 -10.86 -11.59 -6.92
C PRO A 42 -11.20 -13.05 -7.29
N ASP A 43 -11.42 -13.33 -8.56
CA ASP A 43 -11.57 -14.73 -9.03
C ASP A 43 -10.30 -15.56 -8.75
N ASP A 44 -9.13 -14.95 -8.85
CA ASP A 44 -7.84 -15.55 -8.49
C ASP A 44 -7.33 -15.00 -7.16
N HIS A 45 -7.58 -15.74 -6.08
CA HIS A 45 -7.15 -15.41 -4.73
C HIS A 45 -5.63 -15.33 -4.55
N THR A 46 -4.84 -15.92 -5.44
CA THR A 46 -3.37 -15.88 -5.34
C THR A 46 -2.82 -14.47 -5.57
N LEU A 47 -3.55 -13.62 -6.28
CA LEU A 47 -3.19 -12.21 -6.52
C LEU A 47 -3.16 -11.42 -5.21
N VAL A 48 -4.20 -11.55 -4.39
CA VAL A 48 -4.29 -10.87 -3.09
C VAL A 48 -3.25 -11.42 -2.12
N GLN A 49 -3.04 -12.74 -2.09
CA GLN A 49 -2.02 -13.36 -1.24
C GLN A 49 -0.61 -12.88 -1.59
N ARG A 50 -0.28 -12.82 -2.88
CA ARG A 50 1.00 -12.29 -3.35
C ARG A 50 1.17 -10.81 -2.98
N SER A 51 0.14 -10.00 -3.20
CA SER A 51 0.16 -8.57 -2.85
C SER A 51 0.40 -8.36 -1.35
N GLN A 52 -0.32 -9.07 -0.49
CA GLN A 52 -0.13 -9.00 0.97
C GLN A 52 1.27 -9.44 1.40
N ARG A 53 1.81 -10.49 0.77
CA ARG A 53 3.18 -10.94 1.04
C ARG A 53 4.19 -9.86 0.68
N LEU A 54 4.06 -9.22 -0.48
CA LEU A 54 4.94 -8.11 -0.89
C LEU A 54 4.80 -6.91 0.05
N LEU A 55 3.58 -6.59 0.48
CA LEU A 55 3.32 -5.53 1.45
C LEU A 55 4.07 -5.79 2.77
N MET A 56 4.00 -7.01 3.31
CA MET A 56 4.71 -7.35 4.55
C MET A 56 6.23 -7.47 4.38
N GLU A 57 6.69 -8.20 3.37
CA GLU A 57 8.11 -8.58 3.24
C GLU A 57 8.97 -7.50 2.55
N GLN A 58 8.39 -6.65 1.71
CA GLN A 58 9.15 -5.69 0.89
C GLN A 58 8.80 -4.24 1.16
N VAL A 59 7.53 -3.94 1.45
CA VAL A 59 7.09 -2.56 1.78
C VAL A 59 7.30 -2.26 3.25
N GLY A 60 6.89 -3.16 4.16
CA GLY A 60 7.03 -3.01 5.62
C GLY A 60 8.41 -2.49 6.07
N PRO A 61 9.53 -3.15 5.68
CA PRO A 61 10.86 -2.69 6.05
C PRO A 61 11.23 -1.27 5.55
N LYS A 62 10.61 -0.79 4.47
CA LYS A 62 10.88 0.55 3.90
C LYS A 62 10.15 1.66 4.65
N VAL A 63 9.14 1.31 5.45
CA VAL A 63 8.28 2.26 6.18
C VAL A 63 8.37 2.09 7.70
N GLU A 64 9.20 1.16 8.20
CA GLU A 64 9.39 0.89 9.63
C GLU A 64 9.84 2.13 10.42
N GLY A 65 10.59 3.04 9.78
CA GLY A 65 11.05 4.28 10.40
C GLY A 65 9.99 5.38 10.53
N LEU A 66 8.76 5.16 10.04
CA LEU A 66 7.67 6.14 10.16
C LEU A 66 7.01 6.17 11.53
N THR A 67 7.22 5.15 12.37
CA THR A 67 6.54 4.98 13.67
C THR A 67 7.51 4.83 14.83
#